data_AF-A0A957XDU7-F1
#
_entry.id   AF-A0A957XDU7-F1
#
_cell.length_a   1.000
_cell.length_b   1.000
_cell.length_c   1.000
_cell.angle_alpha   90.00
_cell.angle_beta   90.00
_cell.angle_gamma   90.00
#
_symmetry.space_group_name_H-M   'P 1'
#
loop_
_entity.id
_entity.type
_entity.pdbx_description
1 polymer ?
#
loop_
_entity_poly.entity_id
_entity_poly.type
_entity_poly.pdbx_seq_one_letter_code
_entity_poly.pdbx_strand_id
1 'polypeptide(L)'
;MTMKYMLGNIRKLLTNGFSDEELRQFCYDNPDFRPVHAQLAQSTGKAAIVSRLIEYAESRVLLDKLLAWAAAEIPVRYEQDGPYVEGEPSAPAKEAPPLLTKKPTLKPELKPRLTSKSGVNPMAIGGSVIVSVIGPLALAEEGQAFVSGEFKWLFSAIDHFLKLRRGEIDSSRPIAMVIPPHAEQDPQANNQLLPTIDAFDLQMWQGQFESGLKRIKTHMRNLDILLAQEASKGDAGKGDVYLQNQLKSSRLEIVKVVREMAQLCQQAYGILITSPQQVVDMLEE
;
A
#
# COMPACT_ATOMS: atom_id res chain seq x y z
N MET A 1 8.36 -1.76 -41.69
CA MET A 1 8.55 -0.67 -40.73
C MET A 1 8.09 -1.19 -39.38
N THR A 2 8.98 -1.26 -38.39
CA THR A 2 8.62 -1.66 -37.02
C THR A 2 8.01 -0.45 -36.32
N MET A 3 6.73 -0.54 -35.95
CA MET A 3 6.09 0.49 -35.13
C MET A 3 6.68 0.43 -33.72
N LYS A 4 7.12 1.59 -33.20
CA LYS A 4 7.66 1.70 -31.85
C LYS A 4 6.58 2.25 -30.93
N TYR A 5 6.07 1.41 -30.05
CA TYR A 5 5.01 1.78 -29.11
C TYR A 5 5.57 2.46 -27.86
N MET A 6 4.86 3.48 -27.38
CA MET A 6 5.17 4.19 -26.14
C MET A 6 4.52 3.48 -24.95
N LEU A 7 5.11 2.37 -24.51
CA LEU A 7 4.54 1.50 -23.46
C LEU A 7 4.18 2.23 -22.15
N GLY A 8 4.91 3.30 -21.81
CA GLY A 8 4.59 4.15 -20.65
C GLY A 8 3.23 4.83 -20.76
N ASN A 9 2.89 5.35 -21.94
CA ASN A 9 1.60 6.00 -22.19
C ASN A 9 0.47 4.98 -22.22
N ILE A 10 0.70 3.81 -22.83
CA ILE A 10 -0.26 2.68 -22.82
C ILE A 10 -0.55 2.23 -21.38
N ARG A 11 0.50 2.09 -20.55
CA ARG A 11 0.36 1.74 -19.13
C ARG A 11 -0.44 2.78 -18.37
N LYS A 12 -0.16 4.07 -18.59
CA LYS A 12 -0.88 5.18 -17.96
C LYS A 12 -2.36 5.18 -18.35
N LEU A 13 -2.65 5.02 -19.65
CA LEU A 13 -4.00 4.92 -20.19
C LEU A 13 -4.77 3.78 -19.52
N LEU A 14 -4.21 2.56 -19.52
CA LEU A 14 -4.90 1.40 -18.96
C LEU A 14 -5.09 1.51 -17.44
N THR A 15 -4.09 2.04 -16.74
CA THR A 15 -4.14 2.19 -15.27
C THR A 15 -5.18 3.23 -14.84
N ASN A 16 -5.31 4.34 -15.58
CA ASN A 16 -6.21 5.44 -15.21
C ASN A 16 -7.59 5.33 -15.86
N GLY A 17 -7.68 4.61 -16.98
CA GLY A 17 -8.88 4.48 -17.79
C GLY A 17 -9.80 3.37 -17.36
N PHE A 18 -9.27 2.31 -16.74
CA PHE A 18 -10.03 1.11 -16.41
C PHE A 18 -9.86 0.68 -14.94
N SER A 19 -10.90 0.02 -14.43
CA SER A 19 -10.92 -0.73 -13.19
C SER A 19 -10.25 -2.10 -13.35
N ASP A 20 -9.99 -2.77 -12.23
CA ASP A 20 -9.44 -4.14 -12.20
C ASP A 20 -10.41 -5.12 -12.92
N GLU A 21 -11.70 -5.01 -12.60
CA GLU A 21 -12.76 -5.87 -13.14
C GLU A 21 -12.92 -5.71 -14.66
N GLU A 22 -12.92 -4.48 -15.17
CA GLU A 22 -13.04 -4.22 -16.61
C GLU A 22 -11.87 -4.84 -17.41
N LEU A 23 -10.65 -4.76 -16.86
CA LEU A 23 -9.48 -5.37 -17.50
C LEU A 23 -9.55 -6.89 -17.50
N ARG A 24 -10.08 -7.50 -16.43
CA ARG A 24 -10.29 -8.96 -16.37
C ARG A 24 -11.37 -9.41 -17.34
N GLN A 25 -12.48 -8.68 -17.38
CA GLN A 25 -13.59 -8.93 -18.30
C GLN A 25 -13.11 -8.82 -19.75
N PHE A 26 -12.31 -7.81 -20.10
CA PHE A 26 -11.67 -7.69 -21.41
C PHE A 26 -10.85 -8.94 -21.77
N CYS A 27 -10.00 -9.42 -20.85
CA CYS A 27 -9.18 -10.62 -21.08
C CYS A 27 -10.04 -11.88 -21.28
N TYR A 28 -11.19 -11.96 -20.62
CA TYR A 28 -12.11 -13.09 -20.72
C TYR A 28 -12.87 -13.09 -22.06
N ASP A 29 -13.41 -11.92 -22.43
CA ASP A 29 -14.26 -11.74 -23.62
C ASP A 29 -13.47 -11.82 -24.92
N ASN A 30 -12.22 -11.33 -24.93
CA ASN A 30 -11.39 -11.32 -26.13
C ASN A 30 -10.57 -12.62 -26.24
N PRO A 31 -10.85 -13.50 -27.23
CA PRO A 31 -10.19 -14.81 -27.32
C PRO A 31 -8.66 -14.74 -27.37
N ASP A 32 -8.11 -13.71 -28.00
CA ASP A 32 -6.66 -13.52 -28.14
C ASP A 32 -5.97 -13.22 -26.79
N PHE A 33 -6.71 -12.65 -25.82
CA PHE A 33 -6.22 -12.27 -24.49
C PHE A 33 -6.62 -13.27 -23.39
N ARG A 34 -7.40 -14.31 -23.68
CA ARG A 34 -7.76 -15.37 -22.71
C ARG A 34 -6.57 -16.03 -22.01
N PRO A 35 -5.41 -16.26 -22.67
CA PRO A 35 -4.25 -16.80 -21.99
C PRO A 35 -3.75 -15.91 -20.84
N VAL A 36 -3.91 -14.58 -20.95
CA VAL A 36 -3.59 -13.66 -19.84
C VAL A 36 -4.56 -13.90 -18.70
N HIS A 37 -5.87 -13.96 -18.96
CA HIS A 37 -6.89 -14.22 -17.93
C HIS A 37 -6.60 -15.51 -17.15
N ALA A 38 -6.26 -16.60 -17.84
CA ALA A 38 -5.95 -17.88 -17.22
C ALA A 38 -4.74 -17.83 -16.26
N GLN A 39 -3.83 -16.87 -16.43
CA GLN A 39 -2.67 -16.67 -15.57
C GLN A 39 -2.94 -15.73 -14.39
N LEU A 40 -4.03 -14.95 -14.41
CA LEU A 40 -4.34 -13.99 -13.36
C LEU A 40 -5.01 -14.69 -12.18
N ALA A 41 -4.34 -14.73 -11.02
CA ALA A 41 -4.99 -15.09 -9.78
C ALA A 41 -6.06 -14.04 -9.41
N GLN A 42 -7.11 -14.44 -8.68
CA GLN A 42 -8.15 -13.52 -8.19
C GLN A 42 -7.58 -12.38 -7.32
N SER A 43 -6.47 -12.62 -6.62
CA SER A 43 -5.77 -11.63 -5.80
C SER A 43 -4.81 -10.72 -6.57
N THR A 44 -4.66 -10.89 -7.88
CA THR A 44 -3.74 -10.07 -8.69
C THR A 44 -4.28 -8.63 -8.77
N GLY A 45 -3.53 -7.66 -8.26
CA GLY A 45 -3.95 -6.25 -8.33
C GLY A 45 -3.79 -5.63 -9.71
N LYS A 46 -4.63 -4.63 -10.03
CA LYS A 46 -4.64 -3.87 -11.30
C LYS A 46 -3.28 -3.58 -11.93
N ALA A 47 -2.30 -3.10 -11.17
CA ALA A 47 -0.98 -2.76 -11.74
C ALA A 47 -0.27 -3.97 -12.36
N ALA A 48 -0.38 -5.14 -11.73
CA ALA A 48 0.19 -6.39 -12.24
C ALA A 48 -0.61 -6.91 -13.46
N ILE A 49 -1.93 -6.73 -13.47
CA ILE A 49 -2.79 -7.06 -14.63
C ILE A 49 -2.36 -6.24 -15.86
N VAL A 50 -2.23 -4.91 -15.70
CA VAL A 50 -1.79 -4.01 -16.77
C VAL A 50 -0.41 -4.40 -17.28
N SER A 51 0.56 -4.71 -16.39
CA SER A 51 1.88 -5.18 -16.81
C SER A 51 1.82 -6.42 -17.68
N ARG A 52 1.07 -7.45 -17.24
CA ARG A 52 0.96 -8.72 -17.97
C ARG A 52 0.23 -8.57 -19.30
N LEU A 53 -0.81 -7.74 -19.34
CA LEU A 53 -1.53 -7.42 -20.57
C LEU A 53 -0.61 -6.79 -21.62
N ILE A 54 0.21 -5.81 -21.22
CA ILE A 54 1.13 -5.13 -22.14
C ILE A 54 2.23 -6.08 -22.61
N GLU A 55 2.85 -6.83 -21.71
CA GLU A 55 3.91 -7.80 -22.03
C GLU A 55 3.40 -8.88 -23.00
N TYR A 56 2.21 -9.42 -22.72
CA TYR A 56 1.58 -10.40 -23.61
C TYR A 56 1.24 -9.78 -24.97
N ALA A 57 0.65 -8.57 -24.99
CA ALA A 57 0.33 -7.87 -26.23
C ALA A 57 1.57 -7.58 -27.08
N GLU A 58 2.68 -7.19 -26.46
CA GLU A 58 3.95 -6.94 -27.14
C GLU A 58 4.51 -8.23 -27.74
N SER A 59 4.59 -9.31 -26.96
CA SER A 59 5.13 -10.60 -27.41
C SER A 59 4.35 -11.26 -28.55
N ARG A 60 3.05 -10.92 -28.69
CA ARG A 60 2.14 -11.47 -29.70
C ARG A 60 1.77 -10.49 -30.80
N VAL A 61 2.32 -9.27 -30.79
CA VAL A 61 2.00 -8.21 -31.76
C VAL A 61 0.50 -7.86 -31.75
N LEU A 62 -0.10 -7.78 -30.55
CA LEU A 62 -1.52 -7.47 -30.30
C LEU A 62 -1.73 -6.06 -29.71
N LEU A 63 -0.70 -5.21 -29.67
CA LEU A 63 -0.80 -3.86 -29.10
C LEU A 63 -1.83 -2.98 -29.82
N ASP A 64 -1.94 -3.08 -31.15
CA ASP A 64 -2.97 -2.35 -31.91
C ASP A 64 -4.38 -2.76 -31.51
N LYS A 65 -4.61 -4.06 -31.27
CA LYS A 65 -5.90 -4.56 -30.85
C LYS A 65 -6.27 -4.07 -29.45
N LEU A 66 -5.30 -4.05 -28.54
CA LEU A 66 -5.47 -3.51 -27.19
C LEU A 66 -5.80 -2.01 -27.22
N LEU A 67 -5.12 -1.24 -28.08
CA LEU A 67 -5.36 0.19 -28.26
C LEU A 67 -6.70 0.47 -28.94
N ALA A 68 -7.09 -0.31 -29.95
CA ALA A 68 -8.38 -0.18 -30.61
C ALA A 68 -9.55 -0.42 -29.64
N TRP A 69 -9.43 -1.42 -28.77
CA TRP A 69 -10.40 -1.63 -27.69
C TRP A 69 -10.44 -0.44 -26.71
N ALA A 70 -9.28 0.04 -26.26
CA ALA A 70 -9.23 1.18 -25.34
C ALA A 70 -9.81 2.47 -25.95
N ALA A 71 -9.61 2.69 -27.25
CA ALA A 71 -10.19 3.81 -27.98
C ALA A 71 -11.72 3.73 -28.07
N ALA A 72 -12.28 2.52 -28.20
CA ALA A 72 -13.72 2.30 -28.27
C ALA A 72 -14.40 2.52 -26.92
N GLU A 73 -13.82 2.03 -25.82
CA GLU A 73 -14.42 2.10 -24.49
C GLU A 73 -14.27 3.48 -23.82
N ILE A 74 -13.10 4.14 -23.96
CA ILE A 74 -12.79 5.39 -23.26
C ILE A 74 -12.22 6.47 -24.21
N PRO A 75 -12.96 6.87 -25.26
CA PRO A 75 -12.45 7.72 -26.34
C PRO A 75 -11.85 9.04 -25.84
N VAL A 76 -12.49 9.68 -24.86
CA VAL A 76 -12.02 10.97 -24.31
C VAL A 76 -10.65 10.86 -23.65
N ARG A 77 -10.39 9.78 -22.89
CA ARG A 77 -9.09 9.56 -22.24
C ARG A 77 -8.05 9.09 -23.24
N TYR A 78 -8.46 8.26 -24.21
CA TYR A 78 -7.61 7.79 -25.27
C TYR A 78 -6.98 8.97 -26.05
N GLU A 79 -7.77 10.00 -26.38
CA GLU A 79 -7.26 11.22 -27.01
C GLU A 79 -6.31 12.03 -26.10
N GLN A 80 -6.53 12.04 -24.79
CA GLN A 80 -5.75 12.84 -23.83
C GLN A 80 -4.39 12.24 -23.48
N ASP A 81 -4.29 10.92 -23.38
CA ASP A 81 -3.08 10.21 -22.92
C ASP A 81 -2.14 9.78 -24.07
N GLY A 82 -2.47 10.11 -25.32
CA GLY A 82 -1.60 9.91 -26.48
C GLY A 82 -0.36 10.83 -26.47
N PRO A 83 0.63 10.60 -27.36
CA PRO A 83 0.68 9.59 -28.43
C PRO A 83 1.06 8.18 -27.93
N TYR A 84 0.58 7.14 -28.62
CA TYR A 84 0.88 5.74 -28.28
C TYR A 84 1.88 5.06 -29.22
N VAL A 85 2.08 5.62 -30.41
CA VAL A 85 3.06 5.17 -31.41
C VAL A 85 4.01 6.32 -31.68
N GLU A 86 5.31 6.05 -31.67
CA GLU A 86 6.33 7.06 -31.98
C GLU A 86 6.20 7.52 -33.43
N GLY A 87 6.10 8.82 -33.65
CA GLY A 87 6.00 9.42 -34.99
C GLY A 87 4.57 9.61 -35.50
N GLU A 88 3.54 9.11 -34.81
CA GLU A 88 2.18 9.57 -35.09
C GLU A 88 2.00 11.00 -34.54
N PRO A 89 1.58 11.97 -35.37
CA PRO A 89 1.26 13.29 -34.88
C PRO A 89 0.10 13.15 -33.90
N SER A 90 0.36 13.45 -32.61
CA SER A 90 -0.68 13.57 -31.60
C SER A 90 -1.79 14.43 -32.18
N ALA A 91 -3.03 13.91 -32.19
CA ALA A 91 -4.18 14.67 -32.68
C ALA A 91 -4.14 16.07 -32.04
N PRO A 92 -4.31 17.15 -32.83
CA PRO A 92 -4.24 18.50 -32.30
C PRO A 92 -5.24 18.59 -31.17
N ALA A 93 -4.74 18.90 -29.96
CA ALA A 93 -5.56 19.02 -28.77
C ALA A 93 -6.78 19.87 -29.13
N LYS A 94 -7.98 19.26 -29.16
CA LYS A 94 -9.22 20.01 -29.35
C LYS A 94 -9.21 21.11 -28.31
N GLU A 95 -9.09 22.35 -28.79
CA GLU A 95 -9.05 23.54 -27.94
C GLU A 95 -10.25 23.46 -26.99
N ALA A 96 -9.94 23.33 -25.70
CA ALA A 96 -10.95 23.37 -24.66
C ALA A 96 -11.73 24.69 -24.80
N PRO A 97 -13.07 24.69 -24.60
CA PRO A 97 -13.86 25.90 -24.64
C PRO A 97 -13.23 26.99 -23.76
N PRO A 98 -13.20 28.26 -24.22
CA PRO A 98 -12.47 29.33 -23.55
C PRO A 98 -12.98 29.52 -22.12
N LEU A 99 -12.19 29.07 -21.16
CA LEU A 99 -12.35 29.43 -19.76
C LEU A 99 -12.05 30.92 -19.63
N LEU A 100 -13.11 31.69 -19.32
CA LEU A 100 -13.09 33.10 -18.94
C LEU A 100 -11.88 33.43 -18.05
N THR A 101 -10.94 34.15 -18.64
CA THR A 101 -9.72 34.66 -18.02
C THR A 101 -10.05 35.80 -17.06
N LYS A 102 -10.32 35.47 -15.79
CA LYS A 102 -10.06 36.44 -14.71
C LYS A 102 -8.59 36.33 -14.33
N LYS A 103 -7.85 37.40 -14.59
CA LYS A 103 -6.46 37.64 -14.23
C LYS A 103 -6.38 38.01 -12.74
N PRO A 104 -5.65 37.27 -11.89
CA PRO A 104 -5.15 37.81 -10.64
C PRO A 104 -3.62 37.83 -10.68
N THR A 105 -3.09 39.04 -10.74
CA THR A 105 -1.74 39.39 -10.30
C THR A 105 -1.59 38.95 -8.84
N LEU A 106 -0.64 38.08 -8.50
CA LEU A 106 -0.06 38.00 -7.15
C LEU A 106 1.22 37.16 -7.12
N LYS A 107 2.15 37.65 -6.31
CA LYS A 107 3.55 37.26 -6.08
C LYS A 107 3.73 35.77 -5.71
N PRO A 108 4.88 35.14 -6.02
CA PRO A 108 5.17 33.79 -5.57
C PRO A 108 5.66 33.82 -4.12
N GLU A 109 4.74 33.79 -3.15
CA GLU A 109 5.01 33.20 -1.84
C GLU A 109 4.35 31.82 -1.83
N LEU A 110 5.14 30.79 -2.11
CA LEU A 110 4.79 29.40 -1.84
C LEU A 110 4.74 29.19 -0.33
N LYS A 111 3.65 29.61 0.31
CA LYS A 111 3.24 29.08 1.61
C LYS A 111 2.48 27.79 1.33
N PRO A 112 3.05 26.60 1.63
CA PRO A 112 2.32 25.35 1.46
C PRO A 112 1.07 25.41 2.34
N ARG A 113 -0.09 25.43 1.69
CA ARG A 113 -1.38 25.35 2.34
C ARG A 113 -1.53 23.92 2.85
N LEU A 114 -0.99 23.66 4.05
CA LEU A 114 -1.17 22.44 4.83
C LEU A 114 -2.66 22.32 5.20
N THR A 115 -3.48 21.87 4.27
CA THR A 115 -4.76 21.28 4.63
C THR A 115 -4.40 19.98 5.34
N SER A 116 -4.59 19.95 6.66
CA SER A 116 -4.33 18.78 7.48
C SER A 116 -5.30 17.67 7.07
N LYS A 117 -4.96 16.91 6.03
CA LYS A 117 -5.59 15.63 5.77
C LYS A 117 -5.47 14.86 7.08
N SER A 118 -6.59 14.43 7.63
CA SER A 118 -6.67 13.55 8.80
C SER A 118 -5.81 12.31 8.53
N GLY A 119 -4.52 12.40 8.85
CA GLY A 119 -3.55 11.34 8.68
C GLY A 119 -3.89 10.22 9.66
N VAL A 120 -3.65 8.99 9.22
CA VAL A 120 -3.76 7.84 10.12
C VAL A 120 -2.70 8.00 11.22
N ASN A 121 -3.12 7.95 12.49
CA ASN A 121 -2.22 8.03 13.64
C ASN A 121 -1.61 6.64 13.90
N PRO A 122 -0.30 6.43 13.68
CA PRO A 122 0.32 5.11 13.83
C PRO A 122 0.26 4.59 15.26
N MET A 123 0.41 5.46 16.26
CA MET A 123 0.34 5.08 17.68
C MET A 123 -1.06 4.56 18.07
N ALA A 124 -2.10 5.21 17.58
CA ALA A 124 -3.47 4.76 17.81
C ALA A 124 -3.71 3.38 17.18
N ILE A 125 -3.23 3.16 15.95
CA ILE A 125 -3.28 1.84 15.30
C ILE A 125 -2.51 0.80 16.10
N GLY A 126 -1.29 1.12 16.53
CA GLY A 126 -0.46 0.20 17.31
C GLY A 126 -1.14 -0.25 18.60
N GLY A 127 -1.78 0.69 19.33
CA GLY A 127 -2.59 0.36 20.50
C GLY A 127 -3.73 -0.61 20.17
N SER A 128 -4.47 -0.38 19.08
CA SER A 128 -5.54 -1.28 18.65
C SER A 128 -5.02 -2.66 18.23
N VAL A 129 -3.89 -2.75 17.54
CA VAL A 129 -3.27 -4.03 17.16
C VAL A 129 -2.87 -4.81 18.41
N ILE A 130 -2.21 -4.17 19.38
CA ILE A 130 -1.82 -4.84 20.64
C ILE A 130 -3.06 -5.39 21.35
N VAL A 131 -4.13 -4.61 21.49
CA VAL A 131 -5.34 -5.05 22.20
C VAL A 131 -6.07 -6.16 21.47
N SER A 132 -6.33 -6.02 20.16
CA SER A 132 -7.23 -6.92 19.43
C SER A 132 -6.53 -8.14 18.81
N VAL A 133 -5.21 -8.06 18.59
CA VAL A 133 -4.41 -9.11 17.95
C VAL A 133 -3.53 -9.82 18.96
N ILE A 134 -2.77 -9.08 19.77
CA ILE A 134 -1.82 -9.66 20.74
C ILE A 134 -2.53 -10.08 22.03
N GLY A 135 -3.46 -9.26 22.53
CA GLY A 135 -4.21 -9.53 23.76
C GLY A 135 -4.86 -10.93 23.85
N PRO A 136 -5.49 -11.44 22.77
CA PRO A 136 -6.08 -12.77 22.76
C PRO A 136 -5.10 -13.94 22.67
N LEU A 137 -3.81 -13.69 22.36
CA LEU A 137 -2.80 -14.74 22.38
C LEU A 137 -2.55 -15.12 23.83
N ALA A 138 -2.74 -16.38 24.19
CA ALA A 138 -2.58 -16.89 25.56
C ALA A 138 -1.09 -16.98 25.98
N LEU A 139 -0.35 -15.88 25.82
CA LEU A 139 1.04 -15.75 26.20
C LEU A 139 1.14 -15.62 27.73
N ALA A 140 2.25 -16.12 28.29
CA ALA A 140 2.63 -15.76 29.65
C ALA A 140 2.80 -14.23 29.77
N GLU A 141 2.60 -13.69 30.96
CA GLU A 141 2.66 -12.23 31.23
C GLU A 141 3.95 -11.59 30.70
N GLU A 142 5.10 -12.24 30.94
CA GLU A 142 6.41 -11.80 30.44
C GLU A 142 6.45 -11.77 28.90
N GLY A 143 5.93 -12.81 28.25
CA GLY A 143 5.85 -12.89 26.78
C GLY A 143 4.92 -11.82 26.20
N GLN A 144 3.79 -11.55 26.86
CA GLN A 144 2.87 -10.50 26.46
C GLN A 144 3.48 -9.11 26.61
N ALA A 145 4.18 -8.86 27.72
CA ALA A 145 4.88 -7.60 27.97
C ALA A 145 6.02 -7.39 26.95
N PHE A 146 6.77 -8.44 26.64
CA PHE A 146 7.80 -8.44 25.62
C PHE A 146 7.25 -8.08 24.23
N VAL A 147 6.28 -8.85 23.71
CA VAL A 147 5.68 -8.61 22.39
C VAL A 147 5.04 -7.22 22.31
N SER A 148 4.32 -6.82 23.36
CA SER A 148 3.70 -5.49 23.42
C SER A 148 4.74 -4.37 23.42
N GLY A 149 5.89 -4.56 24.07
CA GLY A 149 7.00 -3.61 24.08
C GLY A 149 7.57 -3.38 22.68
N GLU A 150 7.83 -4.45 21.94
CA GLU A 150 8.32 -4.36 20.56
C GLU A 150 7.32 -3.70 19.61
N PHE A 151 6.03 -4.05 19.71
CA PHE A 151 4.99 -3.41 18.91
C PHE A 151 4.85 -1.91 19.24
N LYS A 152 4.91 -1.53 20.53
CA LYS A 152 4.90 -0.11 20.91
C LYS A 152 6.07 0.63 20.28
N TRP A 153 7.27 0.05 20.32
CA TRP A 153 8.46 0.65 19.72
C TRP A 153 8.30 0.80 18.21
N LEU A 154 7.83 -0.25 17.52
CA LEU A 154 7.59 -0.23 16.08
C LEU A 154 6.68 0.92 15.65
N PHE A 155 5.49 1.02 16.26
CA PHE A 155 4.53 2.06 15.91
C PHE A 155 5.02 3.46 16.29
N SER A 156 5.85 3.57 17.32
CA SER A 156 6.56 4.81 17.64
C SER A 156 7.63 5.17 16.60
N ALA A 157 8.36 4.19 16.06
CA ALA A 157 9.33 4.40 14.99
C ALA A 157 8.66 4.84 13.68
N ILE A 158 7.51 4.26 13.36
CA ILE A 158 6.70 4.64 12.19
C ILE A 158 6.13 6.06 12.35
N ASP A 159 5.57 6.39 13.53
CA ASP A 159 5.09 7.75 13.83
C ASP A 159 6.22 8.78 13.75
N HIS A 160 7.37 8.47 14.35
CA HIS A 160 8.57 9.28 14.27
C HIS A 160 9.00 9.53 12.81
N PHE A 161 9.06 8.46 12.01
CA PHE A 161 9.42 8.55 10.59
C PHE A 161 8.47 9.48 9.83
N LEU A 162 7.16 9.29 9.98
CA LEU A 162 6.17 10.10 9.27
C LEU A 162 6.18 11.56 9.72
N LYS A 163 6.43 11.84 11.01
CA LYS A 163 6.60 13.21 11.51
C LYS A 163 7.82 13.90 10.94
N LEU A 164 8.96 13.19 10.86
CA LEU A 164 10.17 13.69 10.20
C LEU A 164 9.88 14.03 8.74
N ARG A 165 9.21 13.14 8.00
CA ARG A 165 8.82 13.36 6.59
C ARG A 165 7.87 14.53 6.38
N ARG A 166 7.07 14.88 7.38
CA ARG A 166 6.18 16.05 7.36
C ARG A 166 6.86 17.34 7.82
N GLY A 167 8.12 17.27 8.25
CA GLY A 167 8.84 18.41 8.83
C GLY A 167 8.33 18.82 10.21
N GLU A 168 7.65 17.91 10.92
CA GLU A 168 7.12 18.17 12.28
C GLU A 168 8.22 18.03 13.35
N ILE A 169 9.27 17.26 13.04
CA ILE A 169 10.43 17.04 13.93
C ILE A 169 11.73 17.02 13.12
N ASP A 170 12.85 17.30 13.79
CA ASP A 170 14.19 17.27 13.22
C ASP A 170 14.75 15.82 13.16
N SER A 171 15.61 15.53 12.19
CA SER A 171 16.21 14.20 12.00
C SER A 171 17.17 13.79 13.12
N SER A 172 17.73 14.75 13.85
CA SER A 172 18.58 14.50 15.03
C SER A 172 17.79 14.06 16.26
N ARG A 173 16.45 14.19 16.25
CA ARG A 173 15.63 13.78 17.38
C ARG A 173 15.54 12.25 17.40
N PRO A 174 15.87 11.58 18.52
CA PRO A 174 15.66 10.14 18.63
C PRO A 174 14.19 9.81 18.88
N ILE A 175 13.79 8.58 18.57
CA ILE A 175 12.51 8.03 19.02
C ILE A 175 12.49 8.08 20.55
N ALA A 176 11.39 8.55 21.14
CA ALA A 176 11.30 8.73 22.60
C ALA A 176 11.20 7.41 23.38
N MET A 177 10.92 6.30 22.70
CA MET A 177 10.73 4.99 23.29
C MET A 177 12.04 4.24 23.40
N VAL A 178 12.28 3.60 24.56
CA VAL A 178 13.46 2.76 24.77
C VAL A 178 13.48 1.60 23.77
N ILE A 179 14.64 1.32 23.19
CA ILE A 179 14.83 0.18 22.28
C ILE A 179 14.57 -1.11 23.08
N PRO A 180 13.74 -2.04 22.57
CA PRO A 180 13.50 -3.30 23.25
C PRO A 180 14.82 -4.06 23.48
N PRO A 181 15.04 -4.65 24.67
CA PRO A 181 16.33 -5.24 25.04
C PRO A 181 16.73 -6.44 24.17
N HIS A 182 15.77 -7.09 23.50
CA HIS A 182 16.02 -8.23 22.62
C HIS A 182 16.01 -7.86 21.13
N ALA A 183 15.83 -6.59 20.80
CA ALA A 183 15.92 -6.16 19.41
C ALA A 183 17.37 -6.33 18.93
N GLU A 184 17.54 -6.94 17.75
CA GLU A 184 18.84 -6.99 17.10
C GLU A 184 19.18 -5.59 16.58
N GLN A 185 20.36 -5.09 16.94
CA GLN A 185 20.79 -3.74 16.64
C GLN A 185 22.03 -3.76 15.76
N ASP A 186 21.99 -3.01 14.67
CA ASP A 186 23.22 -2.58 14.00
C ASP A 186 24.08 -1.80 15.02
N PRO A 187 25.41 -1.96 15.05
CA PRO A 187 26.28 -1.14 15.87
C PRO A 187 26.07 0.38 15.76
N GLN A 188 25.52 0.86 14.64
CA GLN A 188 25.20 2.27 14.39
C GLN A 188 23.78 2.68 14.84
N ALA A 189 22.94 1.72 15.25
CA ALA A 189 21.58 2.00 15.67
C ALA A 189 21.55 2.75 17.01
N ASN A 190 20.95 3.94 16.99
CA ASN A 190 20.87 4.83 18.15
C ASN A 190 19.47 5.44 18.32
N ASN A 191 18.44 4.73 17.85
CA ASN A 191 17.05 5.18 17.84
C ASN A 191 16.80 6.44 16.99
N GLN A 192 17.72 6.76 16.07
CA GLN A 192 17.56 7.80 15.04
C GLN A 192 17.54 7.15 13.66
N LEU A 193 17.08 7.91 12.67
CA LEU A 193 17.12 7.49 11.28
C LEU A 193 18.58 7.34 10.83
N LEU A 194 18.92 6.25 10.14
CA LEU A 194 20.28 6.04 9.66
C LEU A 194 20.70 7.16 8.68
N PRO A 195 21.92 7.71 8.80
CA PRO A 195 22.35 8.83 7.95
C PRO A 195 22.60 8.43 6.50
N THR A 196 22.64 7.13 6.21
CA THR A 196 22.90 6.57 4.88
C THR A 196 21.68 6.56 3.96
N ILE A 197 20.50 6.90 4.47
CA ILE A 197 19.24 6.80 3.72
C ILE A 197 19.06 8.04 2.86
N ASP A 198 18.89 7.84 1.56
CA ASP A 198 18.73 8.94 0.62
C ASP A 198 17.28 9.48 0.57
N ALA A 199 17.08 10.61 -0.09
CA ALA A 199 15.77 11.26 -0.17
C ALA A 199 14.73 10.44 -0.96
N PHE A 200 15.16 9.59 -1.89
CA PHE A 200 14.31 8.75 -2.71
C PHE A 200 13.74 7.60 -1.88
N ASP A 201 14.60 6.89 -1.14
CA ASP A 201 14.22 5.84 -0.21
C ASP A 201 13.22 6.36 0.83
N LEU A 202 13.50 7.54 1.41
CA LEU A 202 12.60 8.17 2.37
C LEU A 202 11.21 8.44 1.78
N GLN A 203 11.11 8.87 0.53
CA GLN A 203 9.83 9.10 -0.14
C GLN A 203 9.09 7.79 -0.44
N MET A 204 9.80 6.76 -0.88
CA MET A 204 9.23 5.45 -1.17
C MET A 204 8.68 4.81 0.12
N TRP A 205 9.49 4.78 1.19
CA TRP A 205 9.11 4.19 2.47
C TRP A 205 7.95 4.95 3.13
N GLN A 206 7.87 6.27 2.97
CA GLN A 206 6.70 7.03 3.42
C GLN A 206 5.41 6.49 2.80
N GLY A 207 5.41 6.27 1.47
CA GLY A 207 4.26 5.69 0.78
C GLY A 207 3.92 4.28 1.27
N GLN A 208 4.94 3.45 1.52
CA GLN A 208 4.76 2.09 2.03
C GLN A 208 4.20 2.07 3.45
N PHE A 209 4.71 2.90 4.36
CA PHE A 209 4.18 3.02 5.72
C PHE A 209 2.73 3.52 5.72
N GLU A 210 2.42 4.56 4.94
CA GLU A 210 1.04 5.07 4.85
C GLU A 210 0.09 4.02 4.26
N SER A 211 0.54 3.26 3.26
CA SER A 211 -0.23 2.15 2.67
C SER A 211 -0.44 1.01 3.67
N GLY A 212 0.61 0.61 4.39
CA GLY A 212 0.57 -0.42 5.43
C GLY A 212 -0.40 -0.06 6.55
N LEU A 213 -0.33 1.18 7.06
CA LEU A 213 -1.27 1.67 8.08
C LEU A 213 -2.72 1.67 7.60
N LYS A 214 -2.98 2.03 6.33
CA LYS A 214 -4.33 1.94 5.75
C LYS A 214 -4.81 0.50 5.64
N ARG A 215 -3.95 -0.44 5.21
CA ARG A 215 -4.26 -1.88 5.16
C ARG A 215 -4.60 -2.41 6.55
N ILE A 216 -3.76 -2.13 7.56
CA ILE A 216 -4.02 -2.52 8.95
C ILE A 216 -5.36 -1.98 9.41
N LYS A 217 -5.65 -0.69 9.18
CA LYS A 217 -6.93 -0.07 9.57
C LYS A 217 -8.14 -0.78 8.94
N THR A 218 -8.05 -1.15 7.66
CA THR A 218 -9.11 -1.90 6.96
C THR A 218 -9.30 -3.28 7.58
N HIS A 219 -8.22 -4.04 7.80
CA HIS A 219 -8.31 -5.36 8.43
C HIS A 219 -8.81 -5.29 9.87
N MET A 220 -8.40 -4.29 10.64
CA MET A 220 -8.91 -4.04 12.00
C MET A 220 -10.42 -3.80 12.02
N ARG A 221 -10.95 -3.01 11.07
CA ARG A 221 -12.40 -2.81 10.96
C ARG A 221 -13.15 -4.13 10.70
N ASN A 222 -12.59 -4.98 9.85
CA ASN A 222 -13.17 -6.30 9.59
C ASN A 222 -13.09 -7.20 10.85
N LEU A 223 -11.96 -7.17 11.55
CA LEU A 223 -11.78 -7.88 12.81
C LEU A 223 -12.80 -7.43 13.86
N ASP A 224 -13.05 -6.12 14.01
CA ASP A 224 -14.04 -5.58 14.94
C ASP A 224 -15.45 -6.09 14.65
N ILE A 225 -15.81 -6.23 13.37
CA ILE A 225 -17.12 -6.81 12.96
C ILE A 225 -17.21 -8.28 13.37
N LEU A 226 -16.16 -9.07 13.14
CA LEU A 226 -16.11 -10.48 13.51
C LEU A 226 -16.15 -10.66 15.03
N LEU A 227 -15.45 -9.81 15.78
CA LEU A 227 -15.47 -9.81 17.24
C LEU A 227 -16.84 -9.43 17.80
N ALA A 228 -17.51 -8.44 17.20
CA ALA A 228 -18.88 -8.09 17.57
C ALA A 228 -19.86 -9.25 17.30
N GLN A 229 -19.68 -9.95 16.18
CA GLN A 229 -20.46 -11.14 15.85
C GLN A 229 -20.23 -12.27 16.88
N GLU A 230 -18.98 -12.55 17.25
CA GLU A 230 -18.63 -13.51 18.31
C GLU A 230 -19.31 -13.13 19.63
N ALA A 231 -19.17 -11.87 20.05
CA ALA A 231 -19.76 -11.37 21.29
C ALA A 231 -21.29 -11.52 21.29
N SER A 232 -21.96 -11.20 20.18
CA SER A 232 -23.43 -11.36 20.04
C SER A 232 -23.91 -12.80 20.15
N LYS A 233 -23.06 -13.78 19.81
CA LYS A 233 -23.36 -15.21 19.90
C LYS A 233 -23.00 -15.81 21.27
N GLY A 234 -22.28 -15.07 22.13
CA GLY A 234 -21.83 -15.55 23.43
C GLY A 234 -20.97 -16.81 23.32
N ASP A 235 -21.22 -17.81 24.16
CA ASP A 235 -20.45 -19.07 24.16
C ASP A 235 -20.63 -19.88 22.85
N ALA A 236 -21.77 -19.75 22.18
CA ALA A 236 -21.97 -20.36 20.86
C ALA A 236 -21.04 -19.75 19.79
N GLY A 237 -20.67 -18.47 19.93
CA GLY A 237 -19.71 -17.80 19.03
C GLY A 237 -18.29 -18.32 19.21
N LYS A 238 -17.91 -18.63 20.45
CA LYS A 238 -16.59 -19.22 20.75
C LYS A 238 -16.46 -20.64 20.20
N GLY A 239 -17.56 -21.40 20.19
CA GLY A 239 -17.62 -22.74 19.60
C GLY A 239 -17.79 -22.78 18.08
N ASP A 240 -18.04 -21.63 17.44
CA ASP A 240 -18.23 -21.53 15.99
C ASP A 240 -16.88 -21.56 15.27
N VAL A 241 -16.46 -22.76 14.85
CA VAL A 241 -15.17 -23.02 14.18
C VAL A 241 -14.97 -22.13 12.95
N TYR A 242 -16.03 -21.84 12.18
CA TYR A 242 -15.92 -20.99 11.00
C TYR A 242 -15.57 -19.55 11.39
N LEU A 243 -16.28 -19.00 12.38
CA LEU A 243 -16.01 -17.65 12.88
C LEU A 243 -14.61 -17.54 13.50
N GLN A 244 -14.18 -18.54 14.28
CA GLN A 244 -12.83 -18.57 14.86
C GLN A 244 -11.73 -18.59 13.79
N ASN A 245 -11.93 -19.35 12.71
CA ASN A 245 -11.00 -19.36 11.57
C ASN A 245 -10.94 -18.00 10.87
N GLN A 246 -12.07 -17.29 10.73
CA GLN A 246 -12.08 -15.93 10.18
C GLN A 246 -11.36 -14.94 11.09
N LEU A 247 -11.56 -15.02 12.40
CA LEU A 247 -10.84 -14.20 13.38
C LEU A 247 -9.33 -14.45 13.31
N LYS A 248 -8.91 -15.73 13.31
CA LYS A 248 -7.50 -16.15 13.17
C LYS A 248 -6.90 -15.61 11.87
N SER A 249 -7.58 -15.82 10.74
CA SER A 249 -7.15 -15.32 9.43
C SER A 249 -7.01 -13.79 9.38
N SER A 250 -8.00 -13.06 9.92
CA SER A 250 -7.95 -11.60 9.95
C SER A 250 -6.82 -11.07 10.83
N ARG A 251 -6.54 -11.72 11.97
CA ARG A 251 -5.40 -11.41 12.84
C ARG A 251 -4.08 -11.66 12.11
N LEU A 252 -3.95 -12.80 11.44
CA LEU A 252 -2.76 -13.17 10.68
C LEU A 252 -2.45 -12.14 9.57
N GLU A 253 -3.45 -11.70 8.81
CA GLU A 253 -3.25 -10.69 7.77
C GLU A 253 -2.80 -9.33 8.34
N ILE A 254 -3.28 -8.94 9.52
CA ILE A 254 -2.78 -7.74 10.20
C ILE A 254 -1.30 -7.88 10.54
N VAL A 255 -0.90 -9.01 11.14
CA VAL A 255 0.48 -9.22 11.61
C VAL A 255 1.45 -9.32 10.43
N LYS A 256 1.05 -9.91 9.30
CA LYS A 256 1.85 -9.91 8.06
C LYS A 256 2.19 -8.49 7.60
N VAL A 257 1.22 -7.57 7.61
CA VAL A 257 1.48 -6.16 7.28
C VAL A 257 2.40 -5.51 8.31
N VAL A 258 2.21 -5.79 9.60
CA VAL A 258 3.09 -5.29 10.67
C VAL A 258 4.53 -5.79 10.48
N ARG A 259 4.72 -7.05 10.07
CA ARG A 259 6.03 -7.62 9.75
C ARG A 259 6.70 -6.90 8.58
N GLU A 260 5.97 -6.63 7.50
CA GLU A 260 6.48 -5.84 6.37
C GLU A 260 6.97 -4.46 6.85
N MET A 261 6.21 -3.80 7.73
CA MET A 261 6.60 -2.51 8.30
C MET A 261 7.81 -2.62 9.25
N ALA A 262 7.94 -3.71 10.00
CA ALA A 262 9.11 -3.96 10.85
C ALA A 262 10.39 -4.09 10.02
N GLN A 263 10.34 -4.74 8.85
CA GLN A 263 11.46 -4.83 7.92
C GLN A 263 11.88 -3.44 7.40
N LEU A 264 10.91 -2.58 7.07
CA LEU A 264 11.20 -1.19 6.70
C LEU A 264 11.83 -0.41 7.86
N CYS A 265 11.37 -0.63 9.09
CA CYS A 265 11.98 0.00 10.27
C CYS A 265 13.40 -0.50 10.53
N GLN A 266 13.70 -1.78 10.29
CA GLN A 266 15.06 -2.30 10.34
C GLN A 266 15.96 -1.57 9.34
N GLN A 267 15.50 -1.38 8.10
CA GLN A 267 16.24 -0.64 7.08
C GLN A 267 16.40 0.85 7.44
N ALA A 268 15.39 1.43 8.08
CA ALA A 268 15.38 2.86 8.41
C ALA A 268 16.18 3.22 9.66
N TYR A 269 16.18 2.36 10.68
CA TYR A 269 16.73 2.64 12.01
C TYR A 269 17.86 1.69 12.42
N GLY A 270 18.15 0.65 11.64
CA GLY A 270 19.13 -0.38 12.00
C GLY A 270 18.67 -1.27 13.16
N ILE A 271 17.37 -1.30 13.48
CA ILE A 271 16.81 -2.02 14.63
C ILE A 271 15.78 -3.04 14.13
N LEU A 272 16.07 -4.32 14.33
CA LEU A 272 15.17 -5.42 14.02
C LEU A 272 14.44 -5.86 15.28
N ILE A 273 13.11 -5.83 15.21
CA ILE A 273 12.21 -6.45 16.19
C ILE A 273 11.73 -7.80 15.66
N THR A 274 11.67 -8.81 16.52
CA THR A 274 11.39 -10.19 16.12
C THR A 274 9.94 -10.60 16.37
N SER A 275 9.25 -9.91 17.29
CA SER A 275 7.89 -10.26 17.73
C SER A 275 6.87 -10.35 16.59
N PRO A 276 6.86 -9.47 15.56
CA PRO A 276 5.91 -9.63 14.46
C PRO A 276 6.02 -10.98 13.74
N GLN A 277 7.23 -11.53 13.58
CA GLN A 277 7.40 -12.86 12.97
C GLN A 277 6.95 -13.97 13.94
N GLN A 278 7.35 -13.89 15.21
CA GLN A 278 6.91 -14.88 16.22
C GLN A 278 5.39 -14.96 16.33
N VAL A 279 4.69 -13.82 16.23
CA VAL A 279 3.23 -13.77 16.24
C VAL A 279 2.62 -14.38 14.96
N VAL A 280 3.28 -14.25 13.81
CA VAL A 280 2.85 -14.99 12.59
C VAL A 280 2.94 -16.48 12.85
N ASP A 281 4.06 -16.97 13.36
CA ASP A 281 4.30 -18.40 13.60
C ASP A 281 3.23 -18.97 14.56
N MET A 282 2.97 -18.26 15.68
CA MET A 282 1.93 -18.64 16.65
C MET A 282 0.50 -18.61 16.10
N LEU A 283 0.23 -17.77 15.09
CA LEU A 283 -1.06 -17.70 14.42
C LEU A 283 -1.17 -18.67 13.24
N GLU A 284 -0.11 -19.37 12.84
CA GLU A 284 -0.14 -20.40 11.80
C GLU A 284 -0.29 -21.81 12.39
N GLU A 285 0.26 -22.04 13.59
CA GLU A 285 0.02 -23.22 14.43
C GLU A 285 -1.45 -23.37 14.85
#